data_AF-A0AAU2IYD3-F1
#
_entry.id   AF-A0AAU2IYD3-F1
#
_cell.length_a   1.000
_cell.length_b   1.000
_cell.length_c   1.000
_cell.angle_alpha   90.00
_cell.angle_beta   90.00
_cell.angle_gamma   90.00
#
_symmetry.space_group_name_H-M   'P 1'
#
loop_
_entity.id
_entity.type
_entity.pdbx_description
1 polymer ?
#
loop_
_entity_poly.entity_id
_entity_poly.type
_entity_poly.pdbx_seq_one_letter_code
_entity_poly.pdbx_strand_id
1 'polypeptide(L)'
;MTGSPDDREDGDLTGRLDAGRADPLEPLLRQPATYLATPPGTFHRIRRRAARRRRARAVMVAAAAAAVLGGAPYLFGVMSTNGGDELVVPTVTGTRTGPHPSSPSPSTSSSTPSPPTDPTPTHHAPSAPSAGTTGASGRTVGPSGRTPGTSPMCTASQLTASLGGGDAGAGNLYRYLVLTNRTSGSCQVSGYPGLSLLDAGGKQIGAPATRDRRTYAPVVLEPGGSASVTIHTINRQGECLPTSARLRVYPPGNTASLVIPGEITICDDRFSVTPFAAGTSGNPPA
;
A
#
# COMPACT_ATOMS: atom_id res chain seq x y z
N MET A 1 -47.82 55.06 50.91
CA MET A 1 -46.38 55.41 50.88
C MET A 1 -45.65 54.08 50.93
N THR A 2 -45.09 53.48 49.89
CA THR A 2 -44.52 53.83 48.57
C THR A 2 -44.87 52.62 47.67
N GLY A 3 -45.20 52.68 46.37
CA GLY A 3 -44.66 53.49 45.28
C GLY A 3 -43.70 52.64 44.43
N SER A 4 -44.21 51.70 43.61
CA SER A 4 -43.72 51.37 42.25
C SER A 4 -44.42 50.13 41.65
N PRO A 5 -45.02 50.24 40.45
CA PRO A 5 -45.51 49.14 39.64
C PRO A 5 -44.49 48.73 38.57
N ASP A 6 -44.48 47.46 38.16
CA ASP A 6 -43.89 47.03 36.88
C ASP A 6 -44.87 46.09 36.20
N ASP A 7 -45.72 46.69 35.37
CA ASP A 7 -46.45 46.05 34.30
C ASP A 7 -45.46 45.42 33.30
N ARG A 8 -45.62 44.14 33.00
CA ARG A 8 -45.09 43.54 31.77
C ARG A 8 -46.24 42.97 30.98
N GLU A 9 -46.65 43.78 30.01
CA GLU A 9 -47.67 43.52 29.01
C GLU A 9 -47.29 42.32 28.13
N ASP A 10 -48.26 41.41 28.00
CA ASP A 10 -48.36 40.42 26.95
C ASP A 10 -48.49 41.12 25.58
N GLY A 11 -47.48 40.94 24.73
CA GLY A 11 -47.45 41.47 23.36
C GLY A 11 -47.14 40.36 22.37
N ASP A 12 -48.13 39.49 22.13
CA ASP A 12 -48.21 38.63 20.95
C ASP A 12 -48.39 39.52 19.72
N LEU A 13 -47.30 39.76 18.99
CA LEU A 13 -47.32 40.40 17.68
C LEU A 13 -46.53 39.54 16.69
N THR A 14 -47.28 38.64 16.05
CA THR A 14 -47.12 38.18 14.67
C THR A 14 -46.01 38.89 13.88
N GLY A 15 -44.86 38.23 13.75
CA GLY A 15 -43.76 38.62 12.89
C GLY A 15 -44.15 38.54 11.41
N ARG A 16 -44.80 39.61 10.95
CA ARG A 16 -45.14 39.88 9.56
C ARG A 16 -43.86 40.10 8.76
N LEU A 17 -43.79 39.43 7.63
CA LEU A 17 -42.75 39.53 6.61
C LEU A 17 -42.52 40.98 6.16
N ASP A 18 -41.36 41.56 6.48
CA ASP A 18 -40.81 42.72 5.78
C ASP A 18 -39.48 42.32 5.12
N ALA A 19 -39.60 41.72 3.95
CA ALA A 19 -38.54 41.70 2.95
C ALA A 19 -38.43 43.12 2.36
N GLY A 20 -37.48 43.95 2.82
CA GLY A 20 -37.44 45.32 2.29
C GLY A 20 -36.44 46.33 2.86
N ARG A 21 -35.23 45.93 3.30
CA ARG A 21 -34.15 46.91 3.46
C ARG A 21 -32.81 46.29 3.07
N ALA A 22 -32.56 46.19 1.77
CA ALA A 22 -31.22 45.95 1.26
C ALA A 22 -30.32 47.10 1.74
N ASP A 23 -29.18 46.75 2.34
CA ASP A 23 -28.18 47.70 2.80
C ASP A 23 -27.62 48.45 1.58
N PRO A 24 -27.75 49.80 1.50
CA PRO A 24 -27.28 50.57 0.35
C PRO A 24 -25.77 50.50 0.13
N LEU A 25 -25.00 49.92 1.06
CA LEU A 25 -23.54 49.76 0.96
C LEU A 25 -23.09 48.43 0.32
N GLU A 26 -23.98 47.45 0.23
CA GLU A 26 -23.68 46.11 -0.31
C GLU A 26 -23.27 46.11 -1.81
N PRO A 27 -23.82 46.98 -2.67
CA PRO A 27 -23.38 47.09 -4.07
C PRO A 27 -21.98 47.72 -4.24
N LEU A 28 -21.54 48.53 -3.28
CA LEU A 28 -20.25 49.24 -3.36
C LEU A 28 -19.06 48.37 -2.95
N LEU A 29 -19.30 47.36 -2.11
CA LEU A 29 -18.27 46.41 -1.66
C LEU A 29 -18.08 45.23 -2.61
N ARG A 30 -19.04 44.95 -3.52
CA ARG A 30 -18.86 43.98 -4.60
C ARG A 30 -18.20 44.66 -5.81
N GLN A 31 -16.87 44.68 -5.83
CA GLN A 31 -16.18 44.90 -7.10
C GLN A 31 -16.59 43.79 -8.09
N PRO A 32 -17.12 44.12 -9.28
CA PRO A 32 -17.44 43.11 -10.27
C PRO A 32 -16.14 42.43 -10.72
N ALA A 33 -16.04 41.12 -10.47
CA ALA A 33 -14.95 40.32 -10.99
C ALA A 33 -14.91 40.49 -12.52
N THR A 34 -13.91 41.21 -13.01
CA THR A 34 -13.72 41.41 -14.44
C THR A 34 -13.21 40.09 -15.01
N TYR A 35 -14.11 39.32 -15.62
CA TYR A 35 -13.74 38.06 -16.26
C TYR A 35 -12.81 38.38 -17.43
N LEU A 36 -11.53 38.02 -17.27
CA LEU A 36 -10.56 38.06 -18.36
C LEU A 36 -11.08 37.20 -19.52
N ALA A 37 -11.07 37.77 -20.73
CA ALA A 37 -11.41 37.04 -21.93
C ALA A 37 -10.52 35.79 -22.04
N THR A 38 -11.13 34.64 -22.35
CA THR A 38 -10.41 33.37 -22.42
C THR A 38 -9.40 33.42 -23.58
N PRO A 39 -8.12 33.05 -23.35
CA PRO A 39 -7.11 33.06 -24.41
C PRO A 39 -7.51 32.12 -25.56
N PRO A 40 -7.45 32.57 -26.83
CA PRO A 40 -7.74 31.70 -27.96
C PRO A 40 -6.66 30.60 -28.06
N GLY A 41 -7.10 29.34 -28.17
CA GLY A 41 -6.21 28.21 -28.53
C GLY A 41 -6.01 27.12 -27.47
N THR A 42 -6.35 27.35 -26.19
CA THR A 42 -6.14 26.34 -25.12
C THR A 42 -7.17 25.21 -25.19
N PHE A 43 -8.43 25.53 -25.55
CA PHE A 43 -9.52 24.57 -25.63
C PHE A 43 -9.37 23.55 -26.77
N HIS A 44 -8.73 23.91 -27.88
CA HIS A 44 -8.54 22.99 -29.01
C HIS A 44 -7.57 21.86 -28.68
N ARG A 45 -6.53 22.11 -27.87
CA ARG A 45 -5.58 21.07 -27.43
C ARG A 45 -6.24 20.09 -26.46
N ILE A 46 -7.06 20.59 -25.53
CA ILE A 46 -7.80 19.76 -24.57
C ILE A 46 -8.85 18.89 -25.29
N ARG A 47 -9.64 19.47 -26.22
CA ARG A 47 -10.62 18.72 -27.03
C ARG A 47 -9.96 17.66 -27.90
N ARG A 48 -8.81 17.94 -28.52
CA ARG A 48 -8.05 16.94 -29.32
C ARG A 48 -7.52 15.79 -28.47
N ARG A 49 -7.02 16.05 -27.24
CA ARG A 49 -6.59 14.99 -26.31
C ARG A 49 -7.78 14.14 -25.82
N ALA A 50 -8.92 14.76 -25.51
CA ALA A 50 -10.12 14.04 -25.12
C ALA A 50 -10.68 13.15 -26.24
N ALA A 51 -10.72 13.64 -27.49
CA ALA A 51 -11.17 12.87 -28.64
C ALA A 51 -10.24 11.67 -28.95
N ARG A 52 -8.91 11.85 -28.83
CA ARG A 52 -7.94 10.75 -28.99
C ARG A 52 -8.11 9.65 -27.94
N ARG A 53 -8.38 9.99 -26.68
CA ARG A 53 -8.64 9.00 -25.61
C ARG A 53 -9.93 8.20 -25.86
N ARG A 54 -10.99 8.83 -26.38
CA ARG A 54 -12.24 8.13 -26.73
C ARG A 54 -12.05 7.15 -27.89
N ARG A 55 -11.32 7.57 -28.95
CA ARG A 55 -11.00 6.69 -30.09
C ARG A 55 -10.09 5.52 -29.69
N ALA A 56 -9.09 5.75 -28.84
CA ALA A 56 -8.21 4.69 -28.34
C ALA A 56 -8.97 3.63 -27.51
N ARG A 57 -9.91 4.04 -26.66
CA ARG A 57 -10.76 3.11 -25.90
C ARG A 57 -11.68 2.29 -26.82
N ALA A 58 -12.23 2.89 -27.88
CA ALA A 58 -13.07 2.17 -28.84
C ALA A 58 -12.30 1.10 -29.64
N VAL A 59 -11.05 1.39 -30.03
CA VAL A 59 -10.20 0.42 -30.75
C VAL A 59 -9.78 -0.75 -29.85
N MET A 60 -9.46 -0.50 -28.57
CA MET A 60 -9.09 -1.56 -27.62
C MET A 60 -10.26 -2.52 -27.33
N VAL A 61 -11.50 -2.03 -27.27
CA VAL A 61 -12.70 -2.88 -27.06
C VAL A 61 -12.99 -3.74 -28.30
N ALA A 62 -12.79 -3.20 -29.52
CA ALA A 62 -12.98 -3.96 -30.75
C ALA A 62 -11.95 -5.09 -30.92
N ALA A 63 -10.69 -4.87 -30.52
CA ALA A 63 -9.65 -5.90 -30.58
C ALA A 63 -9.90 -7.06 -29.60
N ALA A 64 -10.48 -6.79 -28.42
CA ALA A 64 -10.83 -7.83 -27.44
C ALA A 64 -12.00 -8.70 -27.90
N ALA A 65 -12.96 -8.15 -28.66
CA ALA A 65 -14.09 -8.92 -29.20
C ALA A 65 -13.69 -9.90 -30.32
N ALA A 66 -12.66 -9.55 -31.12
CA ALA A 66 -12.17 -10.43 -32.19
C ALA A 66 -11.41 -11.67 -31.67
N ALA A 67 -10.80 -11.59 -30.47
CA ALA A 67 -10.04 -12.69 -29.89
C ALA A 67 -10.90 -13.79 -29.25
N VAL A 68 -12.20 -13.52 -28.99
CA VAL A 68 -13.11 -14.44 -28.28
C VAL A 68 -13.92 -15.33 -29.25
N LEU A 69 -13.94 -15.01 -30.56
CA LEU A 69 -14.70 -15.78 -31.57
C LEU A 69 -13.88 -16.85 -32.33
N GLY A 70 -12.58 -16.98 -32.05
CA GLY A 70 -11.70 -17.89 -32.81
C GLY A 70 -11.25 -19.17 -32.08
N GLY A 71 -11.70 -19.42 -30.85
CA GLY A 71 -11.03 -20.38 -29.96
C GLY A 71 -11.94 -21.43 -29.32
N ALA A 72 -12.50 -22.35 -30.12
CA ALA A 72 -12.90 -23.73 -29.73
C ALA A 72 -13.44 -24.48 -30.97
N PRO A 73 -13.40 -25.83 -31.07
CA PRO A 73 -12.44 -26.85 -30.60
C PRO A 73 -12.10 -27.90 -31.71
N TYR A 74 -10.99 -28.63 -31.62
CA TYR A 74 -10.80 -29.94 -32.29
C TYR A 74 -10.12 -30.89 -31.29
N LEU A 75 -10.90 -31.79 -30.65
CA LEU A 75 -10.92 -33.25 -30.85
C LEU A 75 -9.60 -33.92 -30.41
N PHE A 76 -9.48 -34.60 -29.26
CA PHE A 76 -10.13 -35.84 -28.80
C PHE A 76 -10.21 -36.96 -29.86
N GLY A 77 -9.42 -38.02 -29.65
CA GLY A 77 -9.37 -39.27 -30.43
C GLY A 77 -8.13 -39.37 -31.32
N VAL A 78 -7.32 -40.44 -31.38
CA VAL A 78 -7.52 -41.86 -31.03
C VAL A 78 -6.13 -42.52 -30.85
N MET A 79 -6.11 -43.58 -30.04
CA MET A 79 -4.97 -44.50 -29.80
C MET A 79 -4.64 -45.40 -31.02
N SER A 80 -3.41 -45.92 -31.03
CA SER A 80 -2.98 -47.22 -31.55
C SER A 80 -2.53 -47.43 -33.02
N THR A 81 -1.24 -47.82 -33.07
CA THR A 81 -0.60 -48.96 -33.76
C THR A 81 -0.26 -48.95 -35.26
N ASN A 82 0.98 -49.43 -35.47
CA ASN A 82 1.56 -50.15 -36.62
C ASN A 82 2.18 -49.35 -37.78
N GLY A 83 3.52 -49.41 -37.81
CA GLY A 83 4.27 -50.09 -38.88
C GLY A 83 4.63 -49.29 -40.13
N GLY A 84 5.92 -49.29 -40.47
CA GLY A 84 6.39 -48.99 -41.83
C GLY A 84 7.70 -48.23 -41.88
N ASP A 85 8.77 -48.96 -42.22
CA ASP A 85 10.06 -48.49 -42.74
C ASP A 85 9.91 -47.44 -43.86
N GLU A 86 10.81 -46.45 -43.93
CA GLU A 86 11.76 -46.28 -45.04
C GLU A 86 12.49 -44.92 -45.00
N LEU A 87 13.79 -44.97 -45.26
CA LEU A 87 14.79 -43.91 -45.35
C LEU A 87 14.44 -42.79 -46.35
N VAL A 88 14.51 -41.52 -45.94
CA VAL A 88 14.91 -40.41 -46.84
C VAL A 88 15.65 -39.31 -46.04
N VAL A 89 16.91 -39.08 -46.42
CA VAL A 89 17.78 -37.98 -45.99
C VAL A 89 17.38 -36.68 -46.71
N PRO A 90 17.64 -35.50 -46.14
CA PRO A 90 18.39 -34.56 -46.99
C PRO A 90 19.56 -33.88 -46.29
N THR A 91 20.62 -33.80 -47.09
CA THR A 91 21.86 -33.03 -46.97
C THR A 91 21.60 -31.53 -46.90
N VAL A 92 22.30 -30.82 -45.99
CA VAL A 92 22.73 -29.44 -46.26
C VAL A 92 24.20 -29.30 -45.86
N THR A 93 24.97 -28.88 -46.86
CA THR A 93 26.41 -28.62 -46.87
C THR A 93 26.68 -27.11 -46.75
N GLY A 94 27.72 -26.73 -46.01
CA GLY A 94 28.56 -25.55 -46.30
C GLY A 94 28.49 -24.39 -45.29
N THR A 95 29.40 -24.25 -44.30
CA THR A 95 30.80 -23.75 -44.31
C THR A 95 30.99 -22.23 -44.26
N ARG A 96 31.51 -21.71 -43.13
CA ARG A 96 32.66 -20.78 -43.09
C ARG A 96 33.31 -20.70 -41.68
N THR A 97 34.48 -21.33 -41.56
CA THR A 97 35.74 -20.94 -40.87
C THR A 97 35.73 -19.53 -40.21
N GLY A 98 36.11 -19.27 -38.95
CA GLY A 98 37.26 -19.65 -38.08
C GLY A 98 37.93 -18.33 -37.58
N PRO A 99 38.85 -18.25 -36.58
CA PRO A 99 39.34 -19.27 -35.64
C PRO A 99 39.35 -18.84 -34.14
N HIS A 100 39.48 -19.87 -33.29
CA HIS A 100 40.00 -19.89 -31.91
C HIS A 100 41.47 -19.42 -31.85
N PRO A 101 42.14 -19.15 -30.69
CA PRO A 101 42.33 -20.19 -29.68
C PRO A 101 42.62 -19.78 -28.20
N SER A 102 42.64 -20.85 -27.38
CA SER A 102 43.49 -21.13 -26.21
C SER A 102 43.14 -20.65 -24.79
N SER A 103 42.58 -21.62 -24.06
CA SER A 103 42.79 -21.89 -22.62
C SER A 103 44.29 -22.18 -22.31
N PRO A 104 44.75 -22.12 -21.04
CA PRO A 104 44.63 -23.30 -20.17
C PRO A 104 44.33 -23.00 -18.69
N SER A 105 43.61 -23.93 -18.06
CA SER A 105 43.66 -24.19 -16.60
C SER A 105 44.98 -24.87 -16.21
N PRO A 106 45.49 -24.61 -15.00
CA PRO A 106 46.33 -25.57 -14.30
C PRO A 106 45.66 -26.11 -13.02
N SER A 107 45.87 -27.41 -12.82
CA SER A 107 45.47 -28.21 -11.67
C SER A 107 46.38 -28.01 -10.46
N THR A 108 45.81 -28.30 -9.29
CA THR A 108 46.43 -28.89 -8.06
C THR A 108 47.61 -28.18 -7.39
N SER A 109 47.43 -27.84 -6.10
CA SER A 109 48.35 -28.24 -5.02
C SER A 109 47.73 -28.09 -3.63
N SER A 110 47.98 -29.13 -2.84
CA SER A 110 47.80 -29.38 -1.42
C SER A 110 48.42 -28.34 -0.47
N SER A 111 47.80 -28.13 0.70
CA SER A 111 48.53 -27.94 1.96
C SER A 111 47.63 -28.15 3.20
N THR A 112 47.89 -29.26 3.88
CA THR A 112 47.58 -29.58 5.28
C THR A 112 48.44 -28.72 6.23
N PRO A 113 47.95 -28.37 7.42
CA PRO A 113 48.70 -28.71 8.64
C PRO A 113 47.83 -29.26 9.78
N SER A 114 48.41 -30.16 10.59
CA SER A 114 47.87 -30.72 11.86
C SER A 114 48.52 -30.01 13.09
N PRO A 115 48.34 -30.45 14.36
CA PRO A 115 47.75 -29.66 15.46
C PRO A 115 48.76 -29.29 16.58
N PRO A 116 48.30 -28.68 17.68
CA PRO A 116 48.83 -29.07 18.99
C PRO A 116 47.76 -29.34 20.07
N THR A 117 47.92 -30.52 20.69
CA THR A 117 47.87 -30.86 22.13
C THR A 117 46.68 -30.49 23.03
N ASP A 118 46.02 -31.56 23.49
CA ASP A 118 45.18 -31.73 24.69
C ASP A 118 45.95 -31.33 25.99
N PRO A 119 45.27 -30.94 27.09
CA PRO A 119 45.04 -31.95 28.12
C PRO A 119 43.65 -31.94 28.79
N THR A 120 43.23 -33.18 29.09
CA THR A 120 42.15 -33.67 29.93
C THR A 120 42.09 -33.04 31.33
N PRO A 121 40.89 -32.94 31.96
CA PRO A 121 40.64 -33.78 33.13
C PRO A 121 39.23 -34.40 33.22
N THR A 122 39.24 -35.73 33.43
CA THR A 122 38.50 -36.53 34.42
C THR A 122 37.00 -36.28 34.72
N HIS A 123 36.19 -37.25 34.28
CA HIS A 123 35.11 -37.97 34.97
C HIS A 123 34.50 -37.39 36.27
N HIS A 124 33.16 -37.22 36.27
CA HIS A 124 32.30 -37.87 37.26
C HIS A 124 30.84 -38.01 36.77
N ALA A 125 30.36 -39.27 36.70
CA ALA A 125 28.95 -39.63 36.55
C ALA A 125 28.24 -39.49 37.92
N PRO A 126 26.90 -39.35 37.96
CA PRO A 126 26.13 -40.57 38.28
C PRO A 126 24.74 -40.70 37.62
N SER A 127 24.45 -41.97 37.30
CA SER A 127 23.21 -42.74 37.55
C SER A 127 21.84 -42.23 37.09
N ALA A 128 21.29 -42.99 36.13
CA ALA A 128 19.86 -43.11 35.83
C ALA A 128 19.06 -43.73 37.00
N PRO A 129 17.73 -43.63 36.96
CA PRO A 129 16.96 -44.85 36.75
C PRO A 129 15.87 -44.75 35.67
N SER A 130 15.60 -45.91 35.07
CA SER A 130 14.57 -46.19 34.07
C SER A 130 13.18 -46.41 34.67
N ALA A 131 12.20 -46.26 33.76
CA ALA A 131 10.93 -46.97 33.64
C ALA A 131 9.66 -46.35 34.27
N GLY A 132 8.71 -46.04 33.39
CA GLY A 132 7.34 -45.64 33.67
C GLY A 132 6.50 -45.71 32.38
N THR A 133 5.83 -46.84 32.20
CA THR A 133 5.06 -47.34 31.06
C THR A 133 3.80 -46.51 30.70
N THR A 134 3.55 -46.38 29.38
CA THR A 134 2.29 -46.13 28.62
C THR A 134 1.24 -45.13 29.13
N GLY A 135 0.94 -44.14 28.29
CA GLY A 135 -0.34 -43.42 28.27
C GLY A 135 -0.60 -42.84 26.86
N ALA A 136 -1.59 -43.40 26.17
CA ALA A 136 -2.00 -43.00 24.84
C ALA A 136 -2.76 -41.65 24.82
N SER A 137 -2.71 -41.00 23.65
CA SER A 137 -3.72 -40.09 23.11
C SER A 137 -3.99 -38.76 23.81
N GLY A 138 -3.74 -37.68 23.06
CA GLY A 138 -4.39 -36.39 23.27
C GLY A 138 -3.46 -35.20 23.09
N ARG A 139 -2.97 -34.94 21.86
CA ARG A 139 -2.48 -33.59 21.54
C ARG A 139 -3.68 -32.67 21.41
N THR A 140 -4.18 -32.22 22.55
CA THR A 140 -5.16 -31.15 22.63
C THR A 140 -4.46 -29.88 22.17
N VAL A 141 -4.65 -29.51 20.90
CA VAL A 141 -4.52 -28.12 20.48
C VAL A 141 -5.58 -27.37 21.27
N GLY A 142 -5.19 -26.83 22.42
CA GLY A 142 -6.06 -25.97 23.19
C GLY A 142 -6.43 -24.78 22.30
N PRO A 143 -7.72 -24.49 22.08
CA PRO A 143 -8.08 -23.22 21.46
C PRO A 143 -7.57 -22.13 22.38
N SER A 144 -6.59 -21.34 21.93
CA SER A 144 -6.25 -20.07 22.57
C SER A 144 -7.56 -19.34 22.81
N GLY A 145 -7.88 -19.11 24.08
CA GLY A 145 -9.15 -18.54 24.51
C GLY A 145 -9.46 -17.28 23.71
N ARG A 146 -10.39 -17.37 22.77
CA ARG A 146 -10.99 -16.19 22.17
C ARG A 146 -11.92 -15.65 23.22
N THR A 147 -11.50 -14.57 23.88
CA THR A 147 -12.42 -13.69 24.57
C THR A 147 -13.49 -13.28 23.55
N PRO A 148 -14.76 -13.63 23.74
CA PRO A 148 -15.82 -13.16 22.86
C PRO A 148 -15.88 -11.64 23.01
N GLY A 149 -15.63 -10.88 21.93
CA GLY A 149 -15.93 -9.45 21.90
C GLY A 149 -14.97 -8.51 21.17
N THR A 150 -13.81 -8.94 20.68
CA THR A 150 -12.91 -8.04 19.92
C THR A 150 -12.14 -8.80 18.84
N SER A 151 -12.12 -8.25 17.63
CA SER A 151 -11.38 -8.82 16.50
C SER A 151 -9.87 -8.81 16.81
N PRO A 152 -9.09 -9.85 16.46
CA PRO A 152 -7.64 -9.85 16.72
C PRO A 152 -6.93 -8.73 15.94
N MET A 153 -5.81 -8.23 16.44
CA MET A 153 -5.00 -7.25 15.70
C MET A 153 -4.48 -7.86 14.39
N CYS A 154 -4.57 -7.11 13.30
CA CYS A 154 -4.05 -7.55 12.01
C CYS A 154 -2.52 -7.71 12.04
N THR A 155 -2.03 -8.82 11.51
CA THR A 155 -0.59 -9.04 11.30
C THR A 155 -0.12 -8.56 9.94
N ALA A 156 1.17 -8.26 9.78
CA ALA A 156 1.72 -7.86 8.48
C ALA A 156 1.46 -8.90 7.37
N SER A 157 1.51 -10.20 7.71
CA SER A 157 1.18 -11.30 6.79
C SER A 157 -0.29 -11.36 6.39
N GLN A 158 -1.21 -10.77 7.16
CA GLN A 158 -2.64 -10.72 6.83
C GLN A 158 -3.02 -9.52 5.97
N LEU A 159 -2.08 -8.61 5.74
CA LEU A 159 -2.33 -7.35 5.06
C LEU A 159 -1.61 -7.28 3.72
N THR A 160 -2.17 -6.48 2.82
CA THR A 160 -1.42 -5.84 1.75
C THR A 160 -1.38 -4.35 2.03
N ALA A 161 -0.35 -3.67 1.54
CA ALA A 161 -0.20 -2.23 1.66
C ALA A 161 -0.09 -1.60 0.27
N SER A 162 -0.58 -0.38 0.11
CA SER A 162 -0.43 0.37 -1.13
C SER A 162 -0.50 1.88 -0.87
N LEU A 163 0.09 2.67 -1.77
CA LEU A 163 -0.17 4.11 -1.80
C LEU A 163 -1.41 4.37 -2.67
N GLY A 164 -2.41 4.99 -2.06
CA GLY A 164 -3.64 5.44 -2.69
C GLY A 164 -3.50 6.85 -3.28
N GLY A 165 -4.62 7.58 -3.29
CA GLY A 165 -4.69 8.98 -3.70
C GLY A 165 -3.94 9.94 -2.78
N GLY A 166 -4.24 11.22 -2.92
CA GLY A 166 -3.64 12.26 -2.11
C GLY A 166 -4.06 13.63 -2.60
N ASP A 167 -3.79 14.63 -1.77
CA ASP A 167 -4.20 16.02 -1.96
C ASP A 167 -3.00 16.95 -1.74
N ALA A 168 -3.10 18.18 -2.21
CA ALA A 168 -2.04 19.17 -2.06
C ALA A 168 -2.63 20.58 -1.96
N GLY A 169 -2.03 21.43 -1.14
CA GLY A 169 -2.49 22.81 -0.96
C GLY A 169 -1.67 23.59 0.05
N ALA A 170 -1.47 24.89 -0.21
CA ALA A 170 -0.73 25.81 0.66
C ALA A 170 0.63 25.27 1.13
N GLY A 171 1.39 24.64 0.22
CA GLY A 171 2.71 24.05 0.53
C GLY A 171 2.66 22.64 1.14
N ASN A 172 1.48 22.13 1.51
CA ASN A 172 1.32 20.80 2.06
C ASN A 172 1.07 19.76 0.96
N LEU A 173 1.61 18.57 1.16
CA LEU A 173 1.42 17.40 0.32
C LEU A 173 0.92 16.24 1.18
N TYR A 174 -0.18 15.63 0.74
CA TYR A 174 -0.81 14.50 1.40
C TYR A 174 -0.82 13.27 0.49
N ARG A 175 -0.56 12.10 1.07
CA ARG A 175 -0.70 10.80 0.38
C ARG A 175 -1.35 9.78 1.28
N TYR A 176 -2.18 8.91 0.71
CA TYR A 176 -2.88 7.90 1.50
C TYR A 176 -2.13 6.59 1.47
N LEU A 177 -1.83 6.04 2.65
CA LEU A 177 -1.34 4.67 2.81
C LEU A 177 -2.53 3.79 3.17
N VAL A 178 -2.80 2.80 2.34
CA VAL A 178 -3.95 1.90 2.47
C VAL A 178 -3.47 0.52 2.88
N LEU A 179 -4.04 -0.03 3.94
CA LEU A 179 -3.90 -1.43 4.34
C LEU A 179 -5.19 -2.17 4.02
N THR A 180 -5.08 -3.32 3.36
CA THR A 180 -6.21 -4.18 2.98
C THR A 180 -6.02 -5.58 3.54
N ASN A 181 -7.05 -6.10 4.22
CA ASN A 181 -7.05 -7.48 4.70
C ASN A 181 -7.18 -8.45 3.51
N ARG A 182 -6.14 -9.26 3.31
CA ARG A 182 -6.08 -10.24 2.20
C ARG A 182 -6.52 -11.65 2.60
N THR A 183 -6.93 -11.83 3.85
CA THR A 183 -7.33 -13.13 4.39
C THR A 183 -8.84 -13.26 4.50
N SER A 184 -9.32 -14.48 4.74
CA SER A 184 -10.74 -14.77 4.92
C SER A 184 -11.26 -14.56 6.35
N GLY A 185 -10.38 -14.24 7.30
CA GLY A 185 -10.77 -13.90 8.68
C GLY A 185 -10.77 -12.40 8.90
N SER A 186 -11.63 -11.90 9.79
CA SER A 186 -11.59 -10.51 10.22
C SER A 186 -10.44 -10.25 11.21
N CYS A 187 -9.89 -9.05 11.14
CA CYS A 187 -8.90 -8.54 12.08
C CYS A 187 -9.11 -7.03 12.26
N GLN A 188 -8.44 -6.38 13.20
CA GLN A 188 -8.54 -4.93 13.38
C GLN A 188 -7.18 -4.22 13.35
N VAL A 189 -7.19 -2.96 12.95
CA VAL A 189 -6.07 -2.03 13.10
C VAL A 189 -6.50 -0.87 14.01
N SER A 190 -5.63 -0.42 14.90
CA SER A 190 -5.94 0.68 15.82
C SER A 190 -4.72 1.55 16.07
N GLY A 191 -4.88 2.86 15.94
CA GLY A 191 -3.78 3.83 16.13
C GLY A 191 -2.98 4.05 14.85
N TYR A 192 -1.64 4.09 14.96
CA TYR A 192 -0.75 4.58 13.91
C TYR A 192 0.17 3.48 13.40
N PRO A 193 0.49 3.45 12.09
CA PRO A 193 1.57 2.62 11.61
C PRO A 193 2.93 3.17 12.05
N GLY A 194 3.92 2.30 12.16
CA GLY A 194 5.31 2.73 11.98
C GLY A 194 5.56 2.93 10.48
N LEU A 195 6.12 4.07 10.09
CA LEU A 195 6.39 4.36 8.68
C LEU A 195 7.80 4.93 8.51
N SER A 196 8.56 4.36 7.57
CA SER A 196 9.89 4.85 7.21
C SER A 196 10.06 4.84 5.69
N LEU A 197 10.83 5.79 5.18
CA LEU A 197 11.19 5.85 3.78
C LEU A 197 12.49 5.09 3.52
N LEU A 198 12.56 4.37 2.42
CA LEU A 198 13.73 3.60 2.01
C LEU A 198 14.19 4.01 0.60
N ASP A 199 15.50 3.95 0.38
CA ASP A 199 16.08 4.06 -0.95
C ASP A 199 15.96 2.75 -1.76
N ALA A 200 16.50 2.76 -2.98
CA ALA A 200 16.52 1.59 -3.86
C ALA A 200 17.36 0.42 -3.31
N GLY A 201 18.33 0.69 -2.43
CA GLY A 201 19.12 -0.33 -1.73
C GLY A 201 18.43 -0.88 -0.47
N GLY A 202 17.38 -0.22 0.01
CA GLY A 202 16.63 -0.61 1.21
C GLY A 202 17.15 0.05 2.49
N LYS A 203 18.07 1.02 2.36
CA LYS A 203 18.54 1.85 3.47
C LYS A 203 17.48 2.88 3.79
N GLN A 204 17.29 3.14 5.08
CA GLN A 204 16.36 4.16 5.53
C GLN A 204 16.84 5.57 5.18
N ILE A 205 15.91 6.40 4.75
CA ILE A 205 16.07 7.83 4.49
C ILE A 205 15.42 8.59 5.65
N GLY A 206 16.21 9.39 6.36
CA GLY A 206 15.73 10.24 7.45
C GLY A 206 15.15 9.48 8.65
N ALA A 207 14.45 10.22 9.50
CA ALA A 207 13.70 9.69 10.64
C ALA A 207 12.38 9.03 10.19
N PRO A 208 11.84 8.07 10.97
CA PRO A 208 10.49 7.57 10.75
C PRO A 208 9.43 8.66 10.93
N ALA A 209 8.25 8.46 10.34
CA ALA A 209 7.15 9.41 10.43
C ALA A 209 6.74 9.65 11.88
N THR A 210 6.54 10.92 12.22
CA THR A 210 5.94 11.33 13.49
C THR A 210 4.44 11.06 13.49
N ARG A 211 3.83 10.96 14.67
CA ARG A 211 2.38 10.75 14.80
C ARG A 211 1.67 12.10 14.93
N ASP A 212 0.72 12.35 14.04
CA ASP A 212 -0.23 13.44 14.17
C ASP A 212 -1.28 13.06 15.23
N ARG A 213 -1.14 13.61 16.44
CA ARG A 213 -1.91 13.19 17.62
C ARG A 213 -3.38 13.57 17.49
N ARG A 214 -4.21 12.56 17.21
CA ARG A 214 -5.67 12.66 17.12
C ARG A 214 -6.34 11.53 17.87
N THR A 215 -7.61 11.70 18.23
CA THR A 215 -8.48 10.63 18.72
C THR A 215 -8.75 9.62 17.61
N TYR A 216 -8.78 8.34 17.95
CA TYR A 216 -9.07 7.26 17.01
C TYR A 216 -9.83 6.12 17.70
N ALA A 217 -10.50 5.30 16.90
CA ALA A 217 -11.11 4.05 17.32
C ALA A 217 -10.50 2.89 16.52
N PRO A 218 -10.56 1.64 17.02
CA PRO A 218 -10.21 0.47 16.23
C PRO A 218 -11.06 0.38 14.95
N VAL A 219 -10.43 0.02 13.84
CA VAL A 219 -11.08 -0.26 12.56
C VAL A 219 -11.02 -1.76 12.31
N VAL A 220 -12.18 -2.41 12.26
CA VAL A 220 -12.30 -3.83 11.90
C VAL A 220 -12.24 -3.96 10.38
N LEU A 221 -11.36 -4.83 9.90
CA LEU A 221 -11.18 -5.18 8.51
C LEU A 221 -11.75 -6.58 8.27
N GLU A 222 -12.94 -6.62 7.69
CA GLU A 222 -13.48 -7.82 7.06
C GLU A 222 -12.58 -8.31 5.91
N PRO A 223 -12.77 -9.52 5.38
CA PRO A 223 -12.06 -9.97 4.17
C PRO A 223 -12.19 -8.96 3.03
N GLY A 224 -11.06 -8.48 2.51
CA GLY A 224 -11.00 -7.41 1.49
C GLY A 224 -11.26 -5.99 2.02
N GLY A 225 -11.62 -5.84 3.30
CA GLY A 225 -11.79 -4.56 3.97
C GLY A 225 -10.49 -3.76 4.05
N SER A 226 -10.61 -2.43 4.03
CA SER A 226 -9.45 -1.53 4.02
C SER A 226 -9.54 -0.44 5.09
N ALA A 227 -8.39 -0.06 5.60
CA ALA A 227 -8.18 1.14 6.39
C ALA A 227 -7.02 1.95 5.81
N SER A 228 -7.04 3.25 6.02
CA SER A 228 -6.00 4.14 5.52
C SER A 228 -5.56 5.17 6.53
N VAL A 229 -4.33 5.66 6.34
CA VAL A 229 -3.79 6.83 7.00
C VAL A 229 -3.42 7.87 5.96
N THR A 230 -3.32 9.12 6.40
CA THR A 230 -2.74 10.23 5.65
C THR A 230 -1.30 10.43 6.06
N ILE A 231 -0.40 10.28 5.09
CA ILE A 231 0.98 10.74 5.14
C ILE A 231 0.99 12.22 4.79
N HIS A 232 1.69 13.03 5.59
CA HIS A 232 1.84 14.45 5.40
C HIS A 232 3.32 14.82 5.28
N THR A 233 3.64 15.49 4.19
CA THR A 233 4.92 16.13 3.88
C THR A 233 4.67 17.55 3.39
N ILE A 234 5.69 18.39 3.29
CA ILE A 234 5.59 19.65 2.53
C ILE A 234 6.09 19.46 1.10
N ASN A 235 5.79 20.44 0.25
CA ASN A 235 6.33 20.51 -1.09
C ASN A 235 7.85 20.71 -1.06
N ARG A 236 8.49 20.72 -2.23
CA ARG A 236 9.96 20.81 -2.37
C ARG A 236 10.53 22.20 -2.06
N GLN A 237 10.01 22.85 -1.03
CA GLN A 237 10.56 24.06 -0.44
C GLN A 237 11.49 23.65 0.70
N GLY A 238 12.54 24.44 0.93
CA GLY A 238 13.51 24.19 1.98
C GLY A 238 14.48 23.04 1.67
N GLU A 239 15.04 22.45 2.72
CA GLU A 239 16.00 21.34 2.60
C GLU A 239 15.26 20.01 2.44
N CYS A 240 15.55 19.29 1.36
CA CYS A 240 14.91 18.02 1.06
C CYS A 240 15.89 16.86 1.15
N LEU A 241 15.42 15.76 1.74
CA LEU A 241 16.08 14.46 1.66
C LEU A 241 15.88 13.83 0.27
N PRO A 242 16.71 12.85 -0.12
CA PRO A 242 16.49 12.09 -1.35
C PRO A 242 15.09 11.47 -1.41
N THR A 243 14.50 11.44 -2.60
CA THR A 243 13.20 10.78 -2.82
C THR A 243 13.31 9.29 -2.54
N SER A 244 12.35 8.74 -1.82
CA SER A 244 12.27 7.30 -1.54
C SER A 244 11.98 6.48 -2.79
N ALA A 245 12.45 5.24 -2.81
CA ALA A 245 11.98 4.25 -3.78
C ALA A 245 10.89 3.34 -3.17
N ARG A 246 10.94 3.15 -1.84
CA ARG A 246 10.07 2.23 -1.10
C ARG A 246 9.68 2.81 0.25
N LEU A 247 8.55 2.33 0.78
CA LEU A 247 8.09 2.61 2.13
C LEU A 247 8.14 1.32 2.94
N ARG A 248 8.64 1.39 4.18
CA ARG A 248 8.52 0.34 5.18
C ARG A 248 7.38 0.67 6.13
N VAL A 249 6.41 -0.23 6.23
CA VAL A 249 5.16 -0.03 6.99
C VAL A 249 5.05 -1.11 8.06
N TYR A 250 4.93 -0.72 9.32
CA TYR A 250 4.66 -1.59 10.46
C TYR A 250 3.20 -1.41 10.90
N PRO A 251 2.34 -2.44 10.77
CA PRO A 251 0.99 -2.37 11.32
C PRO A 251 1.00 -2.17 12.84
N PRO A 252 -0.04 -1.54 13.42
CA PRO A 252 -0.11 -1.34 14.86
C PRO A 252 -0.05 -2.67 15.63
N GLY A 253 0.76 -2.73 16.68
CA GLY A 253 0.91 -3.94 17.50
C GLY A 253 1.69 -5.08 16.83
N ASN A 254 2.32 -4.85 15.67
CA ASN A 254 3.13 -5.84 14.98
C ASN A 254 4.55 -5.31 14.68
N THR A 255 5.56 -6.14 14.89
CA THR A 255 6.98 -5.83 14.61
C THR A 255 7.44 -6.27 13.22
N ALA A 256 6.65 -7.08 12.51
CA ALA A 256 6.88 -7.37 11.10
C ALA A 256 6.39 -6.22 10.22
N SER A 257 7.11 -5.94 9.14
CA SER A 257 6.79 -4.86 8.21
C SER A 257 6.36 -5.34 6.84
N LEU A 258 5.53 -4.55 6.16
CA LEU A 258 5.36 -4.59 4.72
C LEU A 258 6.31 -3.60 4.06
N VAL A 259 6.85 -3.93 2.89
CA VAL A 259 7.63 -3.00 2.07
C VAL A 259 6.95 -2.83 0.73
N ILE A 260 6.62 -1.60 0.37
CA ILE A 260 5.89 -1.28 -0.86
C ILE A 260 6.65 -0.24 -1.69
N PRO A 261 6.55 -0.26 -3.02
CA PRO A 261 7.07 0.82 -3.85
C PRO A 261 6.35 2.13 -3.53
N GLY A 262 7.09 3.24 -3.56
CA GLY A 262 6.51 4.55 -3.38
C GLY A 262 7.55 5.66 -3.29
N GLU A 263 7.24 6.75 -3.96
CA GLU A 263 8.07 7.96 -3.99
C GLU A 263 7.47 9.02 -3.07
N ILE A 264 8.22 9.33 -2.02
CA ILE A 264 7.93 10.42 -1.09
C ILE A 264 9.24 11.17 -0.87
N THR A 265 9.15 12.49 -0.83
CA THR A 265 10.27 13.38 -0.50
C THR A 265 9.93 14.05 0.82
N ILE A 266 10.86 14.02 1.78
CA ILE A 266 10.74 14.74 3.05
C ILE A 266 11.52 16.05 2.89
N CYS A 267 10.88 17.18 3.16
CA CYS A 267 11.53 18.48 3.20
C CYS A 267 11.23 19.18 4.53
N ASP A 268 12.18 19.97 5.02
CA ASP A 268 12.18 20.65 6.33
C ASP A 268 11.71 19.74 7.49
N ASP A 269 12.17 18.48 7.47
CA ASP A 269 11.81 17.44 8.44
C ASP A 269 10.30 17.16 8.60
N ARG A 270 9.46 17.66 7.69
CA ARG A 270 8.02 17.41 7.76
C ARG A 270 7.69 16.02 7.23
N PHE A 271 7.51 15.09 8.15
CA PHE A 271 7.01 13.75 7.87
C PHE A 271 6.14 13.25 9.02
N SER A 272 4.82 13.23 8.81
CA SER A 272 3.87 12.75 9.83
C SER A 272 2.79 11.85 9.26
N VAL A 273 2.19 11.02 10.11
CA VAL A 273 1.06 10.15 9.77
C VAL A 273 -0.08 10.30 10.77
N THR A 274 -1.30 10.27 10.27
CA THR A 274 -2.54 10.21 11.06
C THR A 274 -2.82 8.78 11.54
N PRO A 275 -3.78 8.58 12.48
CA PRO A 275 -4.19 7.22 12.84
C PRO A 275 -5.05 6.59 11.74
N PHE A 276 -5.20 5.26 11.75
CA PHE A 276 -6.05 4.55 10.80
C PHE A 276 -7.51 4.99 10.88
N ALA A 277 -8.10 5.26 9.72
CA ALA A 277 -9.53 5.41 9.51
C ALA A 277 -10.03 4.36 8.51
N ALA A 278 -11.32 4.03 8.56
CA ALA A 278 -11.92 3.10 7.61
C ALA A 278 -11.87 3.64 6.17
N GLY A 279 -11.73 2.74 5.19
CA GLY A 279 -11.70 3.09 3.77
C GLY A 279 -10.30 3.42 3.23
N THR A 280 -10.26 4.06 2.07
CA THR A 280 -9.03 4.23 1.26
C THR A 280 -8.67 5.69 0.96
N SER A 281 -9.47 6.64 1.43
CA SER A 281 -9.34 8.08 1.16
C SER A 281 -8.49 8.83 2.20
N GLY A 282 -7.83 8.11 3.11
CA GLY A 282 -7.16 8.72 4.26
C GLY A 282 -8.11 9.50 5.16
N ASN A 283 -7.51 10.30 6.02
CA ASN A 283 -8.15 11.19 6.98
C ASN A 283 -7.27 12.45 7.17
N PRO A 284 -7.10 13.27 6.12
CA PRO A 284 -6.29 14.48 6.20
C PRO A 284 -6.80 15.42 7.32
N PRO A 285 -5.96 16.33 7.83
CA PRO A 285 -6.47 17.44 8.65
C PRO A 285 -7.58 18.18 7.88
N ALA A 286 -8.64 18.55 8.61
CA ALA A 286 -9.69 19.43 8.09
C ALA A 286 -9.15 20.84 7.86
#